data_AF-A0A0J7I6A7-F1
#
_entry.id   AF-A0A0J7I6A7-F1
#
_cell.length_a   1.000
_cell.length_b   1.000
_cell.length_c   1.000
_cell.angle_alpha   90.00
_cell.angle_beta   90.00
_cell.angle_gamma   90.00
#
_symmetry.space_group_name_H-M   'P 1'
#
loop_
_entity.id
_entity.type
_entity.pdbx_description
1 polymer ?
#
loop_
_entity_poly.entity_id
_entity_poly.type
_entity_poly.pdbx_seq_one_letter_code
_entity_poly.pdbx_strand_id
1 'polypeptide(L)'
;MTITKLFIMDWYDGVITSITSLEKDIYIFHCIQINSANSERTYYCVKIDEKSFKQIEYMMDKKIITRKDWNMINLLFEMNNKYENVFLSKSESLLVGSDITFTKVKSSDIINIKFPFDISILY
;
A
#
# COMPACT_ATOMS: atom_id res chain seq x y z
N MET A 1 -3.63 -8.56 13.12
CA MET A 1 -3.45 -9.42 11.94
C MET A 1 -1.97 -9.46 11.65
N THR A 2 -1.40 -10.62 11.34
CA THR A 2 0.06 -10.76 11.18
C THR A 2 0.45 -10.75 9.70
N ILE A 3 1.54 -10.04 9.37
CA ILE A 3 2.08 -9.99 8.01
C ILE A 3 2.64 -11.38 7.66
N THR A 4 2.07 -12.02 6.65
CA THR A 4 2.51 -13.33 6.14
C THR A 4 3.40 -13.20 4.92
N LYS A 5 3.23 -12.15 4.12
CA LYS A 5 4.09 -11.80 2.98
C LYS A 5 4.20 -10.29 2.84
N LEU A 6 5.37 -9.82 2.45
CA LEU A 6 5.66 -8.41 2.19
C LEU A 6 6.52 -8.29 0.94
N PHE A 7 6.06 -7.52 -0.04
CA PHE A 7 6.79 -7.19 -1.26
C PHE A 7 6.92 -5.67 -1.38
N ILE A 8 8.14 -5.16 -1.32
CA ILE A 8 8.42 -3.74 -1.50
C ILE A 8 8.44 -3.45 -3.00
N MET A 9 7.53 -2.59 -3.45
CA MET A 9 7.41 -2.21 -4.87
C MET A 9 8.29 -1.01 -5.19
N ASP A 10 8.32 -0.03 -4.29
CA ASP A 10 9.12 1.19 -4.46
C ASP A 10 9.44 1.83 -3.11
N TRP A 11 10.56 2.55 -3.06
CA TRP A 11 10.97 3.35 -1.91
C TRP A 11 11.57 4.67 -2.38
N TYR A 12 10.95 5.77 -1.98
CA TYR A 12 11.46 7.11 -2.23
C TYR A 12 11.30 8.02 -1.01
N ASP A 13 12.36 8.75 -0.63
CA ASP A 13 12.34 9.74 0.46
C ASP A 13 11.62 9.26 1.74
N GLY A 14 11.78 7.98 2.08
CA GLY A 14 11.13 7.37 3.25
C GLY A 14 9.70 6.83 3.01
N VAL A 15 9.05 7.22 1.91
CA VAL A 15 7.76 6.69 1.45
C VAL A 15 7.97 5.30 0.87
N ILE A 16 7.32 4.30 1.48
CA ILE A 16 7.36 2.91 1.02
C ILE A 16 6.00 2.55 0.43
N THR A 17 6.02 2.00 -0.79
CA THR A 17 4.87 1.32 -1.40
C THR A 17 5.13 -0.17 -1.41
N SER A 18 4.16 -0.96 -0.95
CA SER A 18 4.31 -2.41 -0.83
C SER A 18 3.01 -3.16 -1.03
N ILE A 19 3.12 -4.42 -1.45
CA ILE A 19 2.04 -5.39 -1.35
C ILE A 19 2.25 -6.20 -0.08
N THR A 20 1.24 -6.22 0.78
CA THR A 20 1.28 -6.91 2.06
C THR A 20 0.14 -7.92 2.14
N SER A 21 0.47 -9.18 2.42
CA SER A 21 -0.51 -10.20 2.78
C SER A 21 -0.64 -10.28 4.29
N LEU A 22 -1.87 -10.19 4.78
CA LEU A 22 -2.25 -10.30 6.18
C LEU A 22 -3.21 -11.47 6.30
N GLU A 23 -2.69 -12.59 6.79
CA GLU A 23 -3.43 -13.86 6.85
C GLU A 23 -3.98 -14.27 5.47
N LYS A 24 -5.28 -14.07 5.23
CA LYS A 24 -5.99 -14.40 3.97
C LYS A 24 -6.22 -13.21 3.05
N ASP A 25 -6.00 -11.99 3.54
CA ASP A 25 -6.29 -10.76 2.83
C ASP A 25 -5.01 -10.11 2.30
N ILE A 26 -5.15 -9.34 1.22
CA ILE A 26 -4.03 -8.74 0.50
C ILE A 26 -4.31 -7.26 0.31
N TYR A 27 -3.27 -6.46 0.51
CA TYR A 27 -3.37 -5.01 0.55
C TYR A 27 -2.23 -4.35 -0.20
N ILE A 28 -2.53 -3.23 -0.85
CA ILE A 28 -1.54 -2.24 -1.25
C ILE A 28 -1.35 -1.30 -0.06
N PHE A 29 -0.15 -1.27 0.50
CA PHE A 29 0.27 -0.35 1.55
C PHE A 29 1.07 0.78 0.91
N HIS A 30 0.65 2.02 1.12
CA HIS A 30 1.40 3.20 0.73
C HIS A 30 1.60 4.13 1.93
N CYS A 31 2.85 4.46 2.24
CA CYS A 31 3.17 5.38 3.33
C CYS A 31 2.75 6.81 2.95
N ILE A 32 1.87 7.42 3.75
CA ILE A 32 1.38 8.79 3.48
C ILE A 32 1.88 9.82 4.49
N GLN A 33 2.38 9.38 5.64
CA GLN A 33 2.91 10.30 6.66
C GLN A 33 3.99 9.60 7.49
N ILE A 34 5.04 10.34 7.85
CA ILE A 34 6.09 9.90 8.77
C ILE A 34 6.15 10.91 9.92
N ASN A 35 5.99 10.44 11.14
CA ASN A 35 6.21 11.25 12.33
C ASN A 35 7.71 11.34 12.61
N SER A 36 8.29 12.53 12.46
CA SER A 36 9.73 12.75 12.65
C SER A 36 10.22 12.57 14.08
N ALA A 37 9.33 12.67 15.07
CA ALA A 37 9.70 12.56 16.48
C ALA A 37 9.92 11.11 16.94
N ASN A 38 9.18 10.14 16.37
CA ASN A 38 9.22 8.74 16.79
C ASN A 38 9.35 7.75 15.62
N SER A 39 9.52 8.23 14.39
CA SER A 39 9.57 7.42 13.17
C SER A 39 8.32 6.58 12.88
N GLU A 40 7.20 6.82 13.56
CA GLU A 40 5.94 6.13 13.28
C GLU A 40 5.44 6.53 11.89
N ARG A 41 5.06 5.53 11.08
CA ARG A 41 4.55 5.74 9.74
C ARG A 41 3.06 5.45 9.70
N THR A 42 2.32 6.33 9.03
CA THR A 42 0.92 6.08 8.70
C THR A 42 0.82 5.60 7.27
N TYR A 43 0.24 4.43 7.09
CA TYR A 43 0.02 3.77 5.82
C TYR A 43 -1.44 3.87 5.42
N TYR A 44 -1.67 4.26 4.17
CA TYR A 44 -2.93 4.08 3.48
C TYR A 44 -2.96 2.68 2.88
N CYS A 45 -3.92 1.88 3.31
CA CYS A 45 -4.00 0.46 3.01
C CYS A 45 -5.27 0.18 2.20
N VAL A 46 -5.11 -0.27 0.96
CA VAL A 46 -6.24 -0.63 0.09
C VAL A 46 -6.26 -2.15 -0.09
N LYS A 47 -7.33 -2.78 0.37
CA LYS A 47 -7.59 -4.21 0.16
C LYS A 47 -7.82 -4.47 -1.33
N ILE A 48 -7.17 -5.49 -1.86
CA ILE A 48 -7.32 -5.94 -3.25
C ILE A 48 -7.75 -7.40 -3.31
N ASP A 49 -8.39 -7.79 -4.41
CA ASP A 49 -8.74 -9.18 -4.66
C ASP A 49 -7.53 -10.02 -5.14
N GLU A 50 -7.68 -11.35 -5.06
CA GLU A 50 -6.62 -12.29 -5.46
C GLU A 50 -6.24 -12.16 -6.95
N LYS A 51 -7.21 -11.79 -7.81
CA LYS A 51 -6.96 -11.63 -9.25
C LYS A 51 -6.07 -10.41 -9.52
N SER A 52 -6.31 -9.32 -8.83
CA SER A 52 -5.52 -8.09 -8.86
C SER A 52 -4.13 -8.35 -8.30
N PHE A 53 -4.06 -9.08 -7.17
CA PHE A 53 -2.78 -9.50 -6.59
C PHE A 53 -1.93 -10.30 -7.59
N LYS A 54 -2.48 -11.35 -8.23
CA LYS A 54 -1.72 -12.15 -9.21
C LYS A 54 -1.19 -11.33 -10.38
N GLN A 55 -1.92 -10.30 -10.81
CA GLN A 55 -1.44 -9.39 -11.85
C GLN A 55 -0.26 -8.54 -11.36
N ILE A 56 -0.35 -8.01 -10.14
CA ILE A 56 0.73 -7.23 -9.53
C ILE A 56 1.95 -8.12 -9.24
N GLU A 57 1.75 -9.33 -8.70
CA GLU A 57 2.79 -10.33 -8.44
C GLU A 57 3.59 -10.63 -9.71
N TYR A 58 2.91 -10.88 -10.84
CA TYR A 58 3.56 -11.06 -12.13
C TYR A 58 4.40 -9.83 -12.58
N MET A 59 3.99 -8.61 -12.22
CA MET A 59 4.77 -7.41 -12.50
C MET A 59 5.96 -7.26 -11.56
N MET A 60 5.82 -7.66 -10.30
CA MET A 60 6.89 -7.63 -9.30
C MET A 60 7.98 -8.68 -9.57
N ASP A 61 7.62 -9.81 -10.20
CA ASP A 61 8.60 -10.79 -10.68
C ASP A 61 9.50 -10.25 -11.80
N LYS A 62 9.11 -9.14 -12.44
CA LYS A 62 9.97 -8.42 -13.37
C LYS A 62 11.01 -7.65 -12.56
N LYS A 63 12.29 -7.84 -12.88
CA LYS A 63 13.40 -7.10 -12.27
C LYS A 63 13.24 -5.57 -12.31
N ILE A 64 12.46 -5.05 -13.27
CA ILE A 64 12.19 -3.62 -13.45
C ILE A 64 10.71 -3.45 -13.76
N ILE A 65 10.01 -2.66 -12.94
CA ILE A 65 8.62 -2.27 -13.16
C ILE A 65 8.59 -1.15 -14.20
N THR A 66 7.93 -1.39 -15.34
CA THR A 66 7.83 -0.41 -16.42
C THR A 66 6.71 0.59 -16.19
N ARG A 67 6.67 1.68 -16.96
CA ARG A 67 5.54 2.63 -16.96
C ARG A 67 4.19 1.96 -17.24
N LYS A 68 4.16 0.94 -18.11
CA LYS A 68 2.95 0.19 -18.41
C LYS A 68 2.47 -0.61 -17.20
N ASP A 69 3.40 -1.19 -16.46
CA ASP A 69 3.11 -1.92 -15.23
C ASP A 69 2.55 -0.97 -14.16
N TRP A 70 3.19 0.19 -13.97
CA TRP A 70 2.68 1.24 -13.08
C TRP A 70 1.27 1.73 -13.44
N ASN A 71 0.98 1.93 -14.73
CA ASN A 71 -0.36 2.28 -15.18
C ASN A 71 -1.40 1.21 -14.81
N MET A 72 -1.04 -0.07 -14.89
CA MET A 72 -1.93 -1.16 -14.49
C MET A 72 -2.11 -1.20 -12.97
N ILE A 73 -1.03 -1.03 -12.20
CA ILE A 73 -1.09 -0.94 -10.73
C ILE A 73 -2.02 0.21 -10.31
N ASN A 74 -1.92 1.37 -10.97
CA ASN A 74 -2.82 2.51 -10.73
C ASN A 74 -4.28 2.18 -11.00
N LEU A 75 -4.56 1.53 -12.14
CA LEU A 75 -5.93 1.12 -12.47
C LEU A 75 -6.50 0.16 -11.41
N LEU A 76 -5.71 -0.84 -10.99
CA LEU A 76 -6.11 -1.79 -9.96
C LEU A 76 -6.33 -1.11 -8.61
N PHE A 77 -5.48 -0.15 -8.25
CA PHE A 77 -5.65 0.65 -7.05
C PHE A 77 -6.95 1.46 -7.09
N GLU A 78 -7.17 2.25 -8.16
CA GLU A 78 -8.37 3.09 -8.32
C GLU A 78 -9.66 2.27 -8.26
N MET A 79 -9.68 1.09 -8.89
CA MET A 79 -10.84 0.19 -8.85
C MET A 79 -11.20 -0.29 -7.43
N ASN A 80 -10.19 -0.44 -6.57
CA ASN A 80 -10.33 -0.94 -5.21
C ASN A 80 -10.38 0.16 -4.15
N ASN A 81 -10.04 1.41 -4.50
CA ASN A 81 -9.99 2.57 -3.60
C ASN A 81 -11.39 3.09 -3.24
N LYS A 82 -12.13 2.29 -2.47
CA LYS A 82 -13.51 2.53 -2.03
C LYS A 82 -13.59 2.41 -0.51
N TYR A 83 -14.53 3.11 0.12
CA TYR A 83 -14.63 3.20 1.59
C TYR A 83 -14.69 1.83 2.32
N GLU A 84 -15.17 0.78 1.66
CA GLU A 84 -15.27 -0.58 2.21
C GLU A 84 -13.92 -1.31 2.27
N ASN A 85 -12.98 -0.91 1.42
CA ASN A 85 -11.70 -1.58 1.18
C ASN A 85 -10.50 -0.78 1.68
N VAL A 86 -10.71 0.44 2.17
CA VAL A 86 -9.64 1.33 2.62
C VAL A 86 -9.52 1.30 4.13
N PHE A 87 -8.28 1.29 4.61
CA PHE A 87 -7.91 1.33 6.01
C PHE A 87 -6.66 2.19 6.20
N LEU A 88 -6.46 2.66 7.43
CA LEU A 88 -5.19 3.22 7.87
C LEU A 88 -4.49 2.25 8.80
N SER A 89 -3.16 2.19 8.72
CA SER A 89 -2.33 1.45 9.66
C SER A 89 -1.20 2.33 10.14
N LYS A 90 -0.90 2.25 11.44
CA LYS A 90 0.29 2.88 12.02
C LYS A 90 1.31 1.81 12.37
N SER A 91 2.55 2.01 11.95
CA SER A 91 3.65 1.13 12.34
C SER A 91 4.99 1.84 12.20
N GLU A 92 5.95 1.50 13.06
CA GLU A 92 7.34 1.93 12.91
C GLU A 92 8.03 1.22 11.74
N SER A 93 7.62 -0.02 11.45
CA SER A 93 8.18 -0.81 10.34
C SER A 93 7.19 -1.85 9.79
N LEU A 94 7.34 -2.20 8.52
CA LEU A 94 6.65 -3.34 7.91
C LEU A 94 7.64 -4.49 7.81
N LEU A 95 7.43 -5.56 8.57
CA LEU A 95 8.25 -6.77 8.53
C LEU A 95 7.33 -8.00 8.52
N VAL A 96 7.79 -9.09 7.88
CA VAL A 96 7.08 -10.37 7.96
C VAL A 96 7.07 -10.84 9.41
N GLY A 97 5.91 -11.27 9.90
CA GLY A 97 5.68 -11.63 11.30
C GLY A 97 5.29 -10.45 12.20
N SER A 98 5.30 -9.20 11.71
CA SER A 98 4.78 -8.06 12.47
C SER A 98 3.26 -8.09 12.55
N ASP A 99 2.74 -7.71 13.71
CA ASP A 99 1.32 -7.46 13.90
C ASP A 99 0.94 -6.08 13.40
N ILE A 100 -0.17 -6.03 12.67
CA ILE A 100 -0.76 -4.83 12.10
C ILE A 100 -2.16 -4.63 12.68
N THR A 101 -2.43 -3.38 13.03
CA THR A 101 -3.74 -2.90 13.48
C THR A 101 -4.30 -1.93 12.44
N PHE A 102 -5.50 -2.21 11.95
CA PHE A 102 -6.20 -1.34 11.03
C PHE A 102 -7.18 -0.42 11.75
N THR A 103 -7.20 0.83 11.29
CA THR A 103 -8.22 1.82 11.62
C THR A 103 -9.07 2.05 10.38
N LYS A 104 -10.40 1.91 10.52
CA LYS A 104 -11.33 2.14 9.42
C LYS A 104 -11.38 3.63 9.08
N VAL A 105 -11.35 3.95 7.78
CA VAL A 105 -11.47 5.33 7.30
C VAL A 105 -12.93 5.74 7.10
N LYS A 106 -13.20 7.05 7.06
CA LYS A 106 -14.46 7.62 6.57
C LYS A 106 -14.37 7.83 5.06
N SER A 107 -15.53 7.98 4.42
CA SER A 107 -15.60 8.31 2.98
C SER A 107 -14.88 9.62 2.63
N SER A 108 -14.80 10.57 3.57
CA SER A 108 -14.06 11.83 3.44
C SER A 108 -12.54 11.65 3.38
N ASP A 109 -12.03 10.54 3.88
CA ASP A 109 -10.60 10.29 4.02
C ASP A 109 -10.06 9.46 2.85
N ILE A 110 -10.91 9.15 1.86
CA ILE A 110 -10.50 8.53 0.61
C ILE A 110 -9.68 9.55 -0.17
N ILE A 111 -8.42 9.25 -0.35
CA ILE A 111 -7.49 10.05 -1.13
C ILE A 111 -7.16 9.33 -2.43
N ASN A 112 -6.90 10.10 -3.47
CA ASN A 112 -6.42 9.55 -4.73
C ASN A 112 -4.90 9.55 -4.73
N ILE A 113 -4.28 8.41 -5.03
CA ILE A 113 -2.83 8.22 -5.08
C ILE A 113 -2.51 7.66 -6.46
N LYS A 114 -1.52 8.23 -7.16
CA LYS A 114 -0.94 7.59 -8.34
C LYS A 114 0.46 7.08 -8.02
N PHE A 115 0.84 5.98 -8.62
CA PHE A 115 2.12 5.29 -8.47
C PHE A 115 2.97 5.42 -9.76
N PRO A 116 4.31 5.27 -9.67
CA PRO A 116 5.08 5.10 -8.43
C PRO A 116 5.03 6.36 -7.54
N PHE A 117 4.56 7.47 -8.11
CA PHE A 117 4.51 8.76 -7.46
C PHE A 117 3.24 9.54 -7.73
N ASP A 118 2.57 9.92 -6.64
CA ASP A 118 1.81 11.14 -6.51
C ASP A 118 1.80 11.54 -5.03
N ILE A 119 2.92 12.15 -4.64
CA ILE A 119 3.18 12.82 -3.37
C ILE A 119 2.52 14.21 -3.33
N SER A 120 1.42 14.43 -4.05
CA SER A 120 0.73 15.72 -4.17
C SER A 120 0.08 16.23 -2.87
N ILE A 121 0.36 15.60 -1.74
CA ILE A 121 0.08 16.11 -0.39
C ILE A 121 1.28 15.84 0.57
N LEU A 122 2.54 15.95 0.14
CA LEU A 122 3.68 16.03 1.10
C LEU A 122 3.64 17.31 1.98
N TYR A 123 2.53 18.05 1.93
CA TYR A 123 2.17 19.18 2.79
C TYR A 123 1.30 18.71 3.97
#